data_AF-A9V1L0-F1
#
_entry.id   AF-A9V1L0-F1
#
_cell.length_a   1.000
_cell.length_b   1.000
_cell.length_c   1.000
_cell.angle_alpha   90.00
_cell.angle_beta   90.00
_cell.angle_gamma   90.00
#
_symmetry.space_group_name_H-M   'P 1'
#
loop_
_entity.id
_entity.type
_entity.pdbx_description
1 polymer ?
#
loop_
_entity_poly.entity_id
_entity_poly.type
_entity_poly.pdbx_seq_one_letter_code
_entity_poly.pdbx_strand_id
1 'polypeptide(L)'
;MTLTAVQLRVEPSEVAMAVYALVAYFILYFVFLSNQSATSQLLVRKYKKRQEKFVKYYNTKDPSQLTADRAVGNMLEQMPVFLTGYFAAMVTAAMAGESFRWVNYAAFAYTASRSMYLVAFKNNASAAGIKPGILLATLPGYVVILYHFYFAVTTVTAM
;
A
#
# COMPACT_ATOMS: atom_id res chain seq x y z
N MET A 1 16.28 -29.82 -32.06
CA MET A 1 15.18 -29.29 -31.23
C MET A 1 15.63 -27.94 -30.70
N THR A 2 15.41 -26.89 -31.49
CA THR A 2 15.80 -25.52 -31.18
C THR A 2 14.83 -25.00 -30.12
N LEU A 3 15.34 -24.70 -28.93
CA LEU A 3 14.59 -23.95 -27.92
C LEU A 3 14.29 -22.58 -28.54
N THR A 4 13.10 -22.41 -29.10
CA THR A 4 12.56 -21.10 -29.43
C THR A 4 12.51 -20.34 -28.12
N ALA A 5 13.44 -19.41 -27.94
CA ALA A 5 13.41 -18.48 -26.83
C ALA A 5 11.99 -17.90 -26.79
N VAL A 6 11.29 -18.10 -25.67
CA VAL A 6 10.06 -17.36 -25.37
C VAL A 6 10.49 -15.90 -25.37
N GLN A 7 10.29 -15.22 -26.51
CA GLN A 7 10.49 -13.79 -26.59
C GLN A 7 9.42 -13.19 -25.69
N LEU A 8 9.82 -12.84 -24.46
CA LEU A 8 9.05 -12.01 -23.56
C LEU A 8 8.67 -10.74 -24.33
N ARG A 9 7.44 -10.70 -24.83
CA ARG A 9 6.91 -9.62 -25.67
C ARG A 9 6.47 -8.46 -24.77
N VAL A 10 7.37 -8.03 -23.90
CA VAL A 10 7.12 -6.99 -22.92
C VAL A 10 7.68 -5.68 -23.44
N GLU A 11 6.78 -4.72 -23.63
CA GLU A 11 7.17 -3.38 -24.04
C GLU A 11 8.01 -2.69 -22.95
N PRO A 12 9.16 -2.07 -23.28
CA PRO A 12 10.01 -1.37 -22.29
C PRO A 12 9.26 -0.31 -21.46
N SER A 13 8.24 0.30 -22.07
CA SER A 13 7.37 1.28 -21.41
C SER A 13 6.53 0.68 -20.28
N GLU A 14 6.11 -0.59 -20.40
CA GLU A 14 5.35 -1.28 -19.36
C GLU A 14 6.24 -1.66 -18.17
N VAL A 15 7.49 -2.02 -18.43
CA VAL A 15 8.50 -2.22 -17.37
C VAL A 15 8.76 -0.91 -16.63
N ALA A 16 8.95 0.19 -17.35
CA ALA A 16 9.14 1.50 -16.74
C ALA A 16 7.93 1.91 -15.88
N MET A 17 6.71 1.67 -16.36
CA MET A 17 5.49 1.89 -15.58
C MET A 17 5.45 1.06 -14.30
N ALA A 18 5.89 -0.19 -14.34
CA ALA A 18 5.94 -1.04 -13.15
C ALA A 18 6.94 -0.51 -12.11
N VAL A 19 8.11 -0.06 -12.56
CA VAL A 19 9.11 0.60 -11.70
C VAL A 19 8.52 1.87 -11.07
N TYR A 20 7.84 2.71 -11.85
CA TYR A 20 7.22 3.93 -11.33
C TYR A 20 6.11 3.64 -10.31
N ALA A 21 5.30 2.61 -10.54
CA ALA A 21 4.27 2.19 -9.59
C ALA A 21 4.89 1.73 -8.26
N LEU A 22 5.96 0.93 -8.30
CA LEU A 22 6.70 0.51 -7.11
C LEU A 22 7.35 1.68 -6.38
N VAL A 23 8.02 2.57 -7.11
CA VAL A 23 8.66 3.76 -6.53
C VAL A 23 7.62 4.65 -5.86
N ALA A 24 6.48 4.91 -6.51
CA ALA A 24 5.38 5.68 -5.92
C ALA A 24 4.84 5.02 -4.65
N TYR A 25 4.67 3.69 -4.66
CA TYR A 25 4.23 2.91 -3.50
C TYR A 25 5.23 3.02 -2.33
N PHE A 26 6.53 2.89 -2.59
CA PHE A 26 7.56 3.00 -1.55
C PHE A 26 7.73 4.43 -1.03
N ILE A 27 7.62 5.44 -1.90
CA ILE A 27 7.56 6.85 -1.46
C ILE A 27 6.43 7.01 -0.46
N LEU A 28 5.23 6.51 -0.79
CA LEU A 28 4.09 6.58 0.13
C LEU A 28 4.37 5.83 1.44
N TYR A 29 4.96 4.64 1.40
CA TYR A 29 5.37 3.91 2.60
C TYR A 29 6.28 4.75 3.51
N PHE A 30 7.30 5.41 2.94
CA PHE A 30 8.18 6.29 3.72
C PHE A 30 7.47 7.54 4.23
N VAL A 31 6.45 8.06 3.53
CA VAL A 31 5.58 9.13 4.05
C VAL A 31 4.83 8.68 5.31
N PHE A 32 4.28 7.45 5.33
CA PHE A 32 3.62 6.89 6.51
C PHE A 32 4.58 6.77 7.70
N LEU A 33 5.79 6.23 7.48
CA LEU A 33 6.82 6.14 8.52
C LEU A 33 7.25 7.52 9.04
N SER A 34 7.45 8.47 8.12
CA SER A 34 7.82 9.84 8.46
C SER A 34 6.74 10.53 9.28
N ASN A 35 5.47 10.34 8.93
CA ASN A 35 4.33 10.84 9.69
C ASN A 35 4.27 10.24 11.11
N GLN A 36 4.50 8.93 11.26
CA GLN A 36 4.57 8.28 12.57
C GLN A 36 5.70 8.85 13.42
N SER A 37 6.91 8.97 12.86
CA SER A 37 8.08 9.52 13.55
C SER A 37 7.86 10.98 13.95
N ALA A 38 7.37 11.82 13.04
CA ALA A 38 7.07 13.22 13.29
C ALA A 38 6.02 13.37 14.40
N THR A 39 4.96 12.57 14.37
CA THR A 39 3.92 12.56 15.42
C THR A 39 4.51 12.24 16.78
N SER A 40 5.32 11.17 16.89
CA SER A 40 5.99 10.83 18.14
C SER A 40 6.88 11.96 18.65
N GLN A 41 7.67 12.61 17.79
CA GLN A 41 8.54 13.71 18.18
C GLN A 41 7.76 14.94 18.68
N LEU A 42 6.65 15.27 18.01
CA LEU A 42 5.77 16.36 18.44
C LEU A 42 5.15 16.07 19.81
N LEU A 43 4.72 14.83 20.06
CA LEU A 43 4.17 14.41 21.35
C LEU A 43 5.23 14.44 22.45
N VAL A 44 6.45 13.96 22.20
CA VAL A 44 7.56 14.07 23.17
C VAL A 44 7.77 15.52 23.61
N ARG A 45 7.78 16.47 22.66
CA ARG A 45 7.91 17.91 22.98
C ARG A 45 6.71 18.42 23.78
N LYS A 46 5.49 18.00 23.45
CA LYS A 46 4.25 18.41 24.13
C LYS A 46 4.20 17.90 25.58
N TYR A 47 4.53 16.64 25.81
CA TYR A 47 4.56 16.02 27.14
C TYR A 47 5.68 16.62 27.99
N LYS A 48 6.87 16.86 27.42
CA LYS A 48 7.98 17.54 28.12
C LYS A 48 7.59 18.93 28.63
N LYS A 49 6.83 19.71 27.84
CA LYS A 49 6.31 21.02 28.26
C LYS A 49 5.35 20.94 29.45
N ARG A 50 4.71 19.79 29.65
CA ARG A 50 3.80 19.49 30.78
C ARG A 50 4.50 18.80 31.95
N GLN A 51 5.81 18.56 31.85
CA GLN A 51 6.57 17.75 32.82
C GLN A 51 6.02 16.31 32.96
N GLU A 52 5.34 15.81 31.94
CA GLU A 52 4.80 14.44 31.89
C GLU A 52 5.73 13.52 31.09
N LYS A 53 5.74 12.23 31.43
CA LYS A 53 6.48 11.22 30.66
C LYS A 53 5.65 10.77 29.45
N PHE A 54 6.19 10.94 28.25
CA PHE A 54 5.59 10.35 27.06
C PHE A 54 5.85 8.84 27.01
N VAL A 55 4.79 8.05 26.82
CA VAL A 55 4.87 6.60 26.63
C VAL A 55 4.58 6.28 25.17
N LYS A 56 5.61 5.88 24.43
CA LYS A 56 5.54 5.59 22.99
C LYS A 56 4.94 4.21 22.70
N TYR A 57 5.46 3.18 23.38
CA TYR A 57 5.10 1.79 23.15
C TYR A 57 4.48 1.19 24.41
N TYR A 58 3.58 0.22 24.22
CA TYR A 58 2.91 -0.55 25.28
C TYR A 58 2.13 0.37 26.26
N ASN A 59 0.80 0.31 26.23
CA ASN A 59 -0.10 1.15 27.05
C ASN A 59 -0.14 2.64 26.67
N THR A 60 0.28 3.02 25.45
CA THR A 60 0.04 4.39 24.97
C THR A 60 -1.46 4.66 24.84
N LYS A 61 -1.93 5.77 25.40
CA LYS A 61 -3.33 6.21 25.33
C LYS A 61 -3.50 7.51 24.54
N ASP A 62 -2.41 8.09 24.03
CA ASP A 62 -2.49 9.32 23.23
C ASP A 62 -3.15 9.00 21.87
N PRO A 63 -4.32 9.58 21.55
CA PRO A 63 -5.04 9.27 20.31
C PRO A 63 -4.23 9.57 19.05
N SER A 64 -3.34 10.56 19.09
CA SER A 64 -2.51 10.96 17.95
C SER A 64 -1.44 9.90 17.67
N GLN A 65 -0.80 9.39 18.73
CA GLN A 65 0.18 8.30 18.60
C GLN A 65 -0.49 7.04 18.07
N LEU A 66 -1.62 6.64 18.67
CA LEU A 66 -2.39 5.46 18.25
C LEU A 66 -2.85 5.55 16.79
N THR A 67 -3.24 6.75 16.34
CA THR A 67 -3.63 6.99 14.95
C THR A 67 -2.48 6.82 13.99
N ALA A 68 -1.33 7.41 14.29
CA ALA A 68 -0.16 7.32 13.43
C ALA A 68 0.37 5.87 13.37
N ASP A 69 0.35 5.15 14.49
CA ASP A 69 0.71 3.74 14.57
C ASP A 69 -0.27 2.86 13.78
N ARG A 70 -1.59 3.11 13.87
CA ARG A 70 -2.58 2.34 13.11
C ARG A 70 -2.45 2.58 11.61
N ALA A 71 -2.15 3.80 11.18
CA ALA A 71 -1.94 4.12 9.78
C ALA A 71 -0.76 3.32 9.19
N VAL A 72 0.38 3.28 9.88
CA VAL A 72 1.54 2.45 9.47
C VAL A 72 1.20 0.97 9.53
N GLY A 73 0.55 0.52 10.61
CA GLY A 73 0.13 -0.87 10.78
C GLY A 73 -0.77 -1.34 9.64
N ASN A 74 -1.74 -0.51 9.20
CA ASN A 74 -2.62 -0.86 8.09
C ASN A 74 -1.87 -0.95 6.76
N MET A 75 -0.89 -0.08 6.52
CA MET A 75 -0.02 -0.17 5.34
C MET A 75 0.79 -1.47 5.34
N LEU A 76 1.37 -1.83 6.49
CA LEU A 76 2.17 -3.06 6.64
C LEU A 76 1.34 -4.34 6.56
N GLU A 77 0.13 -4.37 7.12
CA GLU A 77 -0.80 -5.51 7.02
C GLU A 77 -1.15 -5.83 5.56
N GLN A 78 -1.20 -4.80 4.72
CA GLN A 78 -1.70 -4.90 3.34
C GLN A 78 -0.58 -4.99 2.31
N MET A 79 0.64 -4.63 2.69
CA MET A 79 1.82 -4.66 1.83
C MET A 79 2.14 -6.06 1.28
N PRO A 80 2.22 -7.13 2.09
CA PRO A 80 2.52 -8.46 1.56
C PRO A 80 1.49 -8.93 0.54
N VAL A 81 0.21 -8.72 0.83
CA VAL A 81 -0.89 -9.16 -0.03
C VAL A 81 -0.88 -8.40 -1.36
N PHE A 82 -0.72 -7.07 -1.31
CA PHE A 82 -0.64 -6.23 -2.50
C PHE A 82 0.58 -6.56 -3.36
N LEU A 83 1.78 -6.58 -2.78
CA LEU A 83 3.00 -6.86 -3.54
C LEU A 83 2.97 -8.26 -4.14
N THR A 84 2.51 -9.26 -3.38
CA THR A 84 2.38 -10.63 -3.89
C THR A 84 1.43 -10.69 -5.08
N GLY A 85 0.23 -10.12 -4.98
CA GLY A 85 -0.73 -10.09 -6.08
C GLY A 85 -0.18 -9.34 -7.30
N TYR A 86 0.43 -8.18 -7.08
CA TYR A 86 0.99 -7.35 -8.16
C TYR A 86 2.12 -8.06 -8.91
N PHE A 87 3.09 -8.64 -8.19
CA PHE A 87 4.18 -9.40 -8.81
C PHE A 87 3.68 -10.69 -9.47
N ALA A 88 2.72 -11.41 -8.87
CA ALA A 88 2.11 -12.57 -9.50
C ALA A 88 1.49 -12.21 -10.85
N ALA A 89 0.67 -11.15 -10.91
CA ALA A 89 0.05 -10.68 -12.13
C ALA A 89 1.07 -10.27 -13.21
N MET A 90 2.16 -9.58 -12.81
CA MET A 90 3.23 -9.21 -13.74
C MET A 90 3.99 -10.44 -14.28
N VAL A 91 4.35 -11.38 -13.41
CA VAL A 91 5.09 -12.58 -13.81
C VAL A 91 4.27 -13.44 -14.74
N THR A 92 2.99 -13.68 -14.43
CA THR A 92 2.10 -14.47 -15.28
C THR A 92 1.84 -13.80 -16.62
N ALA A 93 1.64 -12.47 -16.64
CA ALA A 93 1.52 -11.70 -17.89
C ALA A 93 2.76 -11.86 -18.76
N ALA A 94 3.94 -11.68 -18.16
CA ALA A 94 5.21 -11.80 -18.86
C ALA A 94 5.38 -13.21 -19.46
N MET A 95 5.08 -14.26 -18.68
CA MET A 95 5.15 -15.66 -19.14
C MET A 95 4.17 -15.97 -20.28
N ALA A 96 2.97 -15.39 -20.27
CA ALA A 96 1.95 -15.54 -21.31
C ALA A 96 2.20 -14.63 -22.54
N GLY A 97 3.15 -13.70 -22.46
CA GLY A 97 3.35 -12.68 -23.50
C GLY A 97 2.22 -11.65 -23.57
N GLU A 98 1.48 -11.47 -22.47
CA GLU A 98 0.38 -10.52 -22.35
C GLU A 98 0.85 -9.15 -21.83
N SER A 99 0.13 -8.09 -22.21
CA SER A 99 0.34 -6.76 -21.63
C SER A 99 -0.12 -6.73 -20.18
N PHE A 100 0.68 -6.09 -19.31
CA PHE A 100 0.34 -5.85 -17.90
C PHE A 100 0.12 -4.36 -17.62
N ARG A 101 -0.22 -3.58 -18.64
CA ARG A 101 -0.51 -2.14 -18.52
C ARG A 101 -1.61 -1.85 -17.50
N TRP A 102 -2.70 -2.62 -17.52
CA TRP A 102 -3.83 -2.44 -16.59
C TRP A 102 -3.48 -2.84 -15.15
N VAL A 103 -2.62 -3.84 -14.98
CA VAL A 103 -2.04 -4.23 -13.68
C VAL A 103 -1.27 -3.05 -13.07
N ASN A 104 -0.49 -2.33 -13.88
CA ASN A 104 0.24 -1.13 -13.47
C ASN A 104 -0.68 0.05 -13.10
N TYR A 105 -1.72 0.34 -13.90
CA TYR A 105 -2.69 1.38 -13.56
C TYR A 105 -3.43 1.07 -12.26
N ALA A 106 -3.80 -0.19 -12.04
CA ALA A 106 -4.39 -0.63 -10.79
C ALA A 106 -3.42 -0.41 -9.60
N ALA A 107 -2.12 -0.67 -9.77
CA ALA A 107 -1.12 -0.39 -8.73
C ALA A 107 -1.01 1.11 -8.37
N PHE A 108 -1.10 2.01 -9.35
CA PHE A 108 -1.22 3.45 -9.09
C PHE A 108 -2.52 3.79 -8.35
N ALA A 109 -3.65 3.21 -8.76
CA ALA A 109 -4.93 3.42 -8.09
C ALA A 109 -4.90 2.94 -6.63
N TYR A 110 -4.26 1.81 -6.35
CA TYR A 110 -4.02 1.31 -4.99
C TYR A 110 -3.17 2.29 -4.18
N THR A 111 -2.08 2.79 -4.76
CA THR A 111 -1.20 3.76 -4.08
C THR A 111 -1.96 5.05 -3.78
N ALA A 112 -2.75 5.54 -4.73
CA ALA A 112 -3.61 6.71 -4.53
C ALA A 112 -4.68 6.46 -3.46
N SER A 113 -5.31 5.28 -3.43
CA SER A 113 -6.31 4.96 -2.40
C SER A 113 -5.69 4.92 -1.00
N ARG A 114 -4.46 4.39 -0.89
CA ARG A 114 -3.71 4.37 0.38
C ARG A 114 -3.32 5.76 0.86
N SER A 115 -3.00 6.70 -0.04
CA SER A 115 -2.65 8.06 0.38
C SER A 115 -3.84 8.79 1.05
N MET A 116 -5.07 8.50 0.61
CA MET A 116 -6.29 9.02 1.24
C MET A 116 -6.43 8.59 2.70
N TYR A 117 -5.83 7.46 3.10
CA TYR A 117 -5.91 6.92 4.46
C TYR A 117 -5.26 7.86 5.50
N LEU A 118 -4.17 8.56 5.14
CA LEU A 118 -3.53 9.55 6.01
C LEU A 118 -4.46 10.74 6.32
N VAL A 119 -5.25 11.16 5.32
CA VAL A 119 -6.22 12.24 5.47
C VAL A 119 -7.45 11.77 6.25
N ALA A 120 -7.96 10.58 5.95
CA ALA A 120 -9.16 10.02 6.56
C ALA A 120 -9.01 9.85 8.09
N PHE A 121 -7.81 9.51 8.58
CA PHE A 121 -7.56 9.29 10.01
C PHE A 121 -7.32 10.56 10.82
N LYS A 122 -6.81 11.63 10.20
CA LYS A 122 -6.48 12.90 10.90
C LYS A 122 -7.68 13.52 11.63
N ASN A 123 -8.89 13.23 11.16
CA ASN A 123 -10.13 13.80 11.70
C ASN A 123 -10.97 12.79 12.52
N ASN A 124 -10.49 11.57 12.75
CA ASN A 124 -11.41 10.46 13.07
C ASN A 124 -10.94 9.44 14.11
N ALA A 125 -9.89 9.73 14.87
CA ALA A 125 -9.42 8.89 15.98
C ALA A 125 -10.44 8.80 17.13
N SER A 126 -11.42 7.89 17.05
CA SER A 126 -12.24 7.52 18.22
C SER A 126 -12.43 6.01 18.28
N ALA A 127 -12.64 5.50 19.49
CA ALA A 127 -12.87 4.09 19.78
C ALA A 127 -14.19 3.52 19.19
N ALA A 128 -14.95 4.31 18.43
CA ALA A 128 -16.33 4.02 18.03
C ALA A 128 -16.44 3.28 16.67
N GLY A 129 -15.68 2.20 16.49
CA GLY A 129 -15.81 1.31 15.33
C GLY A 129 -15.22 1.82 14.00
N ILE A 130 -15.43 1.06 12.92
CA ILE A 130 -14.91 1.37 11.58
C ILE A 130 -15.71 2.53 10.99
N LYS A 131 -15.08 3.70 10.85
CA LYS A 131 -15.73 4.88 10.28
C LYS A 131 -15.80 4.82 8.74
N PRO A 132 -16.85 5.39 8.11
CA PRO A 132 -17.05 5.34 6.66
C PRO A 132 -15.86 5.85 5.83
N GLY A 133 -15.15 6.88 6.30
CA GLY A 133 -13.97 7.42 5.61
C GLY A 133 -12.81 6.42 5.53
N ILE A 134 -12.69 5.50 6.50
CA ILE A 134 -11.69 4.43 6.47
C ILE A 134 -12.04 3.42 5.39
N LEU A 135 -13.33 3.06 5.28
CA LEU A 135 -13.84 2.15 4.25
C LEU A 135 -13.62 2.72 2.84
N LEU A 136 -13.88 4.02 2.64
CA LEU A 136 -13.64 4.68 1.34
C LEU A 136 -12.16 4.66 0.93
N ALA A 137 -11.23 4.71 1.90
CA ALA A 137 -9.80 4.62 1.63
C ALA A 137 -9.30 3.18 1.41
N THR A 138 -9.97 2.17 2.01
CA THR A 138 -9.52 0.77 1.95
C THR A 138 -10.21 -0.06 0.88
N LEU A 139 -11.50 0.14 0.62
CA LEU A 139 -12.28 -0.68 -0.32
C LEU A 139 -11.69 -0.64 -1.74
N PRO A 140 -11.31 0.52 -2.31
CA PRO A 140 -10.65 0.54 -3.62
C PRO A 140 -9.36 -0.28 -3.64
N GLY A 141 -8.61 -0.27 -2.52
CA GLY A 141 -7.39 -1.06 -2.38
C GLY A 141 -7.67 -2.57 -2.40
N TYR A 142 -8.75 -3.02 -1.76
CA TYR A 142 -9.16 -4.43 -1.83
C TYR A 142 -9.60 -4.85 -3.22
N VAL A 143 -10.31 -3.97 -3.95
CA VAL A 143 -10.69 -4.22 -5.34
C VAL A 143 -9.45 -4.40 -6.22
N VAL A 144 -8.42 -3.55 -6.05
CA VAL A 144 -7.15 -3.71 -6.79
C VAL A 144 -6.45 -5.02 -6.45
N ILE A 145 -6.36 -5.38 -5.17
CA ILE A 145 -5.74 -6.65 -4.75
C ILE A 145 -6.45 -7.83 -5.41
N LEU A 146 -7.79 -7.87 -5.34
CA LEU A 146 -8.59 -8.92 -5.97
C LEU A 146 -8.41 -8.93 -7.48
N TYR A 147 -8.35 -7.76 -8.12
CA TYR A 147 -8.09 -7.65 -9.55
C TYR A 147 -6.73 -8.24 -9.94
N HIS A 148 -5.65 -7.96 -9.19
CA HIS A 148 -4.33 -8.51 -9.48
C HIS A 148 -4.32 -10.05 -9.37
N PHE A 149 -4.91 -10.61 -8.32
CA PHE A 149 -5.01 -12.07 -8.18
C PHE A 149 -5.90 -12.70 -9.25
N TYR A 150 -7.05 -12.08 -9.54
CA TYR A 150 -7.94 -12.54 -10.61
C TYR A 150 -7.22 -12.58 -11.95
N PHE A 151 -6.56 -11.48 -12.32
CA PHE A 151 -5.79 -11.37 -13.55
C PHE A 151 -4.71 -12.47 -13.62
N ALA A 152 -3.94 -12.65 -12.54
CA ALA A 152 -2.90 -13.68 -12.50
C ALA A 152 -3.46 -15.09 -12.73
N VAL A 153 -4.57 -15.43 -12.05
CA VAL A 153 -5.22 -16.75 -12.20
C VAL A 153 -5.77 -16.95 -13.60
N THR A 154 -6.42 -15.95 -14.19
CA THR A 154 -6.99 -16.06 -15.54
C THR A 154 -5.90 -16.19 -16.59
N THR A 155 -4.81 -15.43 -16.48
CA THR A 155 -3.68 -15.52 -17.41
C THR A 155 -3.04 -16.91 -17.34
N VAL A 156 -2.83 -17.47 -16.14
CA VAL A 156 -2.29 -18.84 -15.99
C VAL A 156 -3.22 -19.88 -16.59
N THR A 157 -4.54 -19.72 -16.45
CA THR A 157 -5.52 -20.69 -16.96
C THR A 157 -5.65 -20.63 -18.49
N ALA A 158 -5.27 -19.52 -19.12
CA ALA A 158 -5.33 -19.32 -20.56
C ALA A 158 -4.06 -19.78 -21.31
N MET A 159 -2.99 -20.11 -20.59
CA MET A 159 -1.74 -20.67 -21.13
C MET A 159 -1.86 -22.16 -21.42
#